data_AF-A0A0C9U537-F1
#
_entry.id   AF-A0A0C9U537-F1
#
_cell.length_a   1.000
_cell.length_b   1.000
_cell.length_c   1.000
_cell.angle_alpha   90.00
_cell.angle_beta   90.00
_cell.angle_gamma   90.00
#
_symmetry.space_group_name_H-M   'P 1'
#
loop_
_entity.id
_entity.type
_entity.pdbx_description
1 polymer ?
#
loop_
_entity_poly.entity_id
_entity_poly.type
_entity_poly.pdbx_seq_one_letter_code
_entity_poly.pdbx_strand_id
1 'polypeptide(L)'
;MSEDKKEKDIPPPYQPSAPPRAPPPPSGYRIPLNTSSTFPNSYYTKTPPCFDLGDTSPVFLGSAIFTNSVHPCKVAPHLTPACRVPYAGTELEHNGRYDLLPFDSDTMEWVPTSLGRIPNQRRPVQGGYEENGASLYHAIATVRGVRVPGKTGEHLGGSNIAFGGEEHIVTRGYEIL
;
A
#
# COMPACT_ATOMS: atom_id res chain seq x y z
N MET A 1 16.41 28.18 65.99
CA MET A 1 17.29 27.76 64.88
C MET A 1 17.24 26.25 64.85
N SER A 2 16.15 25.67 64.34
CA SER A 2 15.90 25.28 62.94
C SER A 2 16.09 23.77 62.82
N GLU A 3 14.99 23.04 62.80
CA GLU A 3 14.95 21.60 62.56
C GLU A 3 15.10 21.33 61.05
N ASP A 4 16.18 20.65 60.66
CA ASP A 4 16.35 20.15 59.29
C ASP A 4 15.62 18.81 59.13
N LYS A 5 14.46 18.85 58.45
CA LYS A 5 13.76 17.65 57.98
C LYS A 5 14.54 17.05 56.79
N LYS A 6 15.19 15.92 57.02
CA LYS A 6 15.82 15.12 55.98
C LYS A 6 14.73 14.41 55.16
N GLU A 7 14.40 14.97 54.00
CA GLU A 7 13.47 14.38 53.02
C GLU A 7 14.07 13.08 52.48
N LYS A 8 13.30 11.99 52.56
CA LYS A 8 13.72 10.67 52.06
C LYS A 8 13.48 10.63 50.55
N ASP A 9 14.55 10.47 49.77
CA ASP A 9 14.47 10.16 48.34
C ASP A 9 13.68 8.86 48.13
N ILE A 10 12.48 8.99 47.55
CA ILE A 10 11.67 7.85 47.13
C ILE A 10 12.07 7.55 45.68
N PRO A 11 12.51 6.32 45.34
CA PRO A 11 12.79 5.98 43.96
C PRO A 11 11.52 6.11 43.11
N PRO A 12 11.63 6.56 41.84
CA PRO A 12 10.47 6.73 40.98
C PRO A 12 9.72 5.40 40.84
N PRO A 13 8.38 5.42 40.78
CA PRO A 13 7.59 4.21 40.63
C PRO A 13 7.97 3.49 39.34
N TYR A 14 8.22 2.19 39.44
CA TYR A 14 8.46 1.32 38.29
C TYR A 14 7.28 1.40 37.33
N GLN A 15 7.48 2.02 36.17
CA GLN A 15 6.53 1.97 35.07
C GLN A 15 6.79 0.67 34.28
N PRO A 16 5.83 -0.26 34.21
CA PRO A 16 5.95 -1.40 33.31
C PRO A 16 6.03 -0.87 31.88
N SER A 17 7.13 -1.15 31.18
CA SER A 17 7.24 -0.88 29.75
C SER A 17 6.09 -1.58 29.03
N ALA A 18 5.34 -0.85 28.21
CA ALA A 18 4.29 -1.42 27.37
C ALA A 18 4.85 -2.62 26.57
N PRO A 19 4.09 -3.71 26.41
CA PRO A 19 4.55 -4.85 25.64
C PRO A 19 4.90 -4.42 24.21
N PRO A 20 5.95 -4.99 23.60
CA PRO A 20 6.32 -4.66 22.23
C PRO A 20 5.14 -4.91 21.29
N ARG A 21 4.79 -3.90 20.49
CA ARG A 21 3.71 -3.98 19.50
C ARG A 21 4.01 -5.11 18.53
N ALA A 22 3.06 -6.03 18.34
CA ALA A 22 3.22 -7.12 17.36
C ALA A 22 3.51 -6.52 15.96
N PRO A 23 4.40 -7.13 15.17
CA PRO A 23 4.68 -6.65 13.82
C PRO A 23 3.40 -6.71 12.96
N PRO A 24 3.22 -5.79 12.00
CA PRO A 24 2.08 -5.83 11.11
C PRO A 24 2.08 -7.11 10.27
N PRO A 25 0.91 -7.60 9.84
CA PRO A 25 0.83 -8.74 8.94
C PRO A 25 1.57 -8.44 7.62
N PRO A 26 2.12 -9.46 6.92
CA PRO A 26 2.84 -9.27 5.65
C PRO A 26 2.03 -8.54 4.56
N SER A 27 0.69 -8.65 4.60
CA SER A 27 -0.22 -7.95 3.70
C SER A 27 -0.63 -6.55 4.18
N GLY A 28 -0.22 -6.12 5.38
CA GLY A 28 -0.71 -4.89 6.01
C GLY A 28 -2.17 -4.97 6.49
N TYR A 29 -2.64 -3.95 7.20
CA TYR A 29 -4.04 -3.82 7.59
C TYR A 29 -4.88 -3.30 6.42
N ARG A 30 -6.07 -3.86 6.21
CA ARG A 30 -6.90 -3.63 5.02
C ARG A 30 -8.28 -3.10 5.38
N ILE A 31 -8.82 -2.24 4.51
CA ILE A 31 -10.19 -1.72 4.60
C ILE A 31 -11.00 -2.31 3.44
N PRO A 32 -11.99 -3.20 3.69
CA PRO A 32 -12.79 -3.79 2.64
C PRO A 32 -13.78 -2.79 2.06
N LEU A 33 -13.85 -2.71 0.74
CA LEU A 33 -14.70 -1.81 -0.03
C LEU A 33 -15.30 -2.53 -1.25
N ASN A 34 -16.34 -1.93 -1.82
CA ASN A 34 -16.97 -2.30 -3.08
C ASN A 34 -17.58 -1.05 -3.74
N THR A 35 -18.27 -1.21 -4.86
CA THR A 35 -18.88 -0.10 -5.63
C THR A 35 -20.00 0.63 -4.89
N SER A 36 -20.64 0.01 -3.89
CA SER A 36 -21.67 0.64 -3.07
C SER A 36 -21.14 1.21 -1.75
N SER A 37 -19.83 1.09 -1.48
CA SER A 37 -19.22 1.54 -0.23
C SER A 37 -19.02 3.05 -0.25
N THR A 38 -19.37 3.73 0.83
CA THR A 38 -18.90 5.10 1.06
C THR A 38 -17.38 5.08 1.22
N PHE A 39 -16.68 5.91 0.45
CA PHE A 39 -15.23 5.96 0.55
C PHE A 39 -14.79 6.46 1.94
N PRO A 40 -13.82 5.81 2.62
CA PRO A 40 -13.39 6.24 3.96
C PRO A 40 -12.76 7.63 3.94
N ASN A 41 -12.87 8.34 5.06
CA ASN A 41 -12.19 9.63 5.23
C ASN A 41 -10.68 9.46 5.48
N SER A 42 -9.95 10.57 5.44
CA SER A 42 -8.49 10.62 5.55
C SER A 42 -7.91 10.05 6.84
N TYR A 43 -8.67 10.00 7.94
CA TYR A 43 -8.24 9.36 9.17
C TYR A 43 -7.97 7.86 8.97
N TYR A 44 -8.79 7.19 8.13
CA TYR A 44 -8.66 5.77 7.83
C TYR A 44 -7.77 5.50 6.63
N THR A 45 -7.88 6.28 5.56
CA THR A 45 -7.09 6.05 4.34
C THR A 45 -5.62 6.47 4.50
N LYS A 46 -5.33 7.28 5.53
CA LYS A 46 -4.05 7.96 5.73
C LYS A 46 -3.69 8.85 4.52
N THR A 47 -2.44 9.30 4.48
CA THR A 47 -1.90 10.10 3.38
C THR A 47 -1.86 9.27 2.09
N PRO A 48 -2.40 9.78 0.98
CA PRO A 48 -2.31 9.11 -0.31
C PRO A 48 -0.85 9.06 -0.79
N PRO A 49 -0.36 7.90 -1.28
CA PRO A 49 1.02 7.80 -1.79
C PRO A 49 1.20 8.43 -3.17
N CYS A 50 0.11 8.69 -3.90
CA CYS A 50 0.10 9.21 -5.26
C CYS A 50 -1.07 10.18 -5.46
N PHE A 51 -0.95 11.01 -6.50
CA PHE A 51 -2.00 11.89 -6.99
C PHE A 51 -2.11 11.75 -8.51
N ASP A 52 -3.30 11.95 -9.04
CA ASP A 52 -3.55 12.00 -10.49
C ASP A 52 -3.08 13.35 -11.07
N LEU A 53 -3.22 13.53 -12.39
CA LEU A 53 -2.85 14.77 -13.08
C LEU A 53 -3.42 16.02 -12.37
N GLY A 54 -2.53 16.96 -12.05
CA GLY A 54 -2.86 18.20 -11.33
C GLY A 54 -2.65 18.16 -9.82
N ASP A 55 -2.13 17.06 -9.26
CA ASP A 55 -1.73 16.90 -7.85
C ASP A 55 -2.85 17.09 -6.81
N THR A 56 -4.11 17.17 -7.24
CA THR A 56 -5.26 17.41 -6.36
C THR A 56 -6.10 16.16 -6.09
N SER A 57 -6.03 15.16 -6.97
CA SER A 57 -6.90 13.98 -6.93
C SER A 57 -6.15 12.79 -6.33
N PRO A 58 -6.47 12.35 -5.09
CA PRO A 58 -5.69 11.34 -4.39
C PRO A 58 -5.85 9.94 -5.00
N VAL A 59 -4.75 9.20 -5.05
CA VAL A 59 -4.70 7.81 -5.53
C VAL A 59 -4.07 6.93 -4.46
N PHE A 60 -4.78 5.87 -4.09
CA PHE A 60 -4.44 4.95 -3.00
C PHE A 60 -4.09 3.56 -3.52
N LEU A 61 -3.52 2.75 -2.63
CA LEU A 61 -3.21 1.34 -2.86
C LEU A 61 -4.44 0.49 -2.58
N GLY A 62 -4.69 -0.51 -3.42
CA GLY A 62 -5.74 -1.49 -3.18
C GLY A 62 -5.40 -2.86 -3.71
N SER A 63 -6.22 -3.83 -3.32
CA SER A 63 -6.16 -5.20 -3.80
C SER A 63 -7.54 -5.59 -4.32
N ALA A 64 -7.69 -5.69 -5.64
CA ALA A 64 -8.93 -6.11 -6.28
C ALA A 64 -9.09 -7.63 -6.18
N ILE A 65 -10.25 -8.08 -5.72
CA ILE A 65 -10.56 -9.50 -5.50
C ILE A 65 -11.30 -10.03 -6.73
N PHE A 66 -10.70 -11.01 -7.40
CA PHE A 66 -11.29 -11.80 -8.47
C PHE A 66 -11.67 -13.19 -7.94
N THR A 67 -12.27 -14.02 -8.78
CA THR A 67 -12.72 -15.37 -8.39
C THR A 67 -11.57 -16.25 -7.88
N ASN A 68 -10.43 -16.25 -8.58
CA ASN A 68 -9.29 -17.13 -8.30
C ASN A 68 -7.97 -16.38 -8.10
N SER A 69 -8.00 -15.06 -8.02
CA SER A 69 -6.81 -14.22 -7.90
C SER A 69 -7.10 -12.93 -7.14
N VAL A 70 -6.05 -12.29 -6.66
CA VAL A 70 -6.12 -10.97 -6.02
C VAL A 70 -5.02 -10.10 -6.61
N HIS A 71 -5.38 -8.96 -7.19
CA HIS A 71 -4.42 -8.11 -7.90
C HIS A 71 -4.26 -6.76 -7.21
N PRO A 72 -3.01 -6.34 -6.92
CA PRO A 72 -2.74 -4.95 -6.55
C PRO A 72 -3.27 -4.00 -7.63
N CYS A 73 -3.87 -2.90 -7.19
CA CYS A 73 -4.58 -1.95 -8.03
C CYS A 73 -4.42 -0.53 -7.51
N LYS A 74 -4.74 0.46 -8.35
CA LYS A 74 -4.94 1.83 -7.89
C LYS A 74 -6.40 2.02 -7.48
N VAL A 75 -6.60 2.78 -6.40
CA VAL A 75 -7.92 3.16 -5.89
C VAL A 75 -8.00 4.68 -5.91
N ALA A 76 -8.85 5.22 -6.77
CA ALA A 76 -8.98 6.64 -7.04
C ALA A 76 -10.45 7.05 -6.83
N PRO A 77 -10.80 7.69 -5.70
CA PRO A 77 -12.20 7.97 -5.34
C PRO A 77 -12.94 8.88 -6.34
N HIS A 78 -12.21 9.64 -7.14
CA HIS A 78 -12.74 10.50 -8.20
C HIS A 78 -13.10 9.74 -9.48
N LEU A 79 -12.72 8.48 -9.62
CA LEU A 79 -13.06 7.63 -10.77
C LEU A 79 -14.31 6.79 -10.49
N THR A 80 -15.03 6.43 -11.54
CA THR A 80 -16.18 5.50 -11.45
C THR A 80 -15.96 4.31 -12.38
N PRO A 81 -15.83 3.07 -11.87
CA PRO A 81 -15.62 2.73 -10.44
C PRO A 81 -14.27 3.25 -9.91
N ALA A 82 -14.08 3.31 -8.60
CA ALA A 82 -12.84 3.83 -8.01
C ALA A 82 -11.62 2.90 -8.20
N CYS A 83 -11.86 1.60 -8.38
CA CYS A 83 -10.82 0.58 -8.47
C CYS A 83 -10.41 0.33 -9.94
N ARG A 84 -9.10 0.41 -10.23
CA ARG A 84 -8.52 0.21 -11.56
C ARG A 84 -7.34 -0.75 -11.49
N VAL A 85 -7.41 -1.84 -12.26
CA VAL A 85 -6.47 -2.97 -12.18
C VAL A 85 -5.69 -3.08 -13.49
N PRO A 86 -4.35 -3.17 -13.46
CA PRO A 86 -3.57 -3.57 -14.63
C PRO A 86 -3.80 -5.06 -14.89
N TYR A 87 -4.55 -5.38 -15.95
CA TYR A 87 -4.95 -6.75 -16.24
C TYR A 87 -5.10 -6.98 -17.75
N ALA A 88 -4.43 -8.03 -18.24
CA ALA A 88 -4.49 -8.50 -19.63
C ALA A 88 -4.26 -7.40 -20.69
N GLY A 89 -3.29 -6.50 -20.47
CA GLY A 89 -2.97 -5.41 -21.38
C GLY A 89 -3.83 -4.16 -21.22
N THR A 90 -4.80 -4.16 -20.30
CA THR A 90 -5.78 -3.08 -20.14
C THR A 90 -5.77 -2.48 -18.73
N GLU A 91 -6.25 -1.24 -18.62
CA GLU A 91 -6.72 -0.68 -17.36
C GLU A 91 -8.16 -1.16 -17.12
N LEU A 92 -8.30 -2.25 -16.38
CA LEU A 92 -9.59 -2.85 -16.09
C LEU A 92 -10.34 -2.08 -15.00
N GLU A 93 -11.59 -1.74 -15.29
CA GLU A 93 -12.53 -1.18 -14.32
C GLU A 93 -13.10 -2.29 -13.42
N HIS A 94 -12.68 -2.32 -12.15
CA HIS A 94 -13.12 -3.37 -11.23
C HIS A 94 -14.37 -2.95 -10.45
N ASN A 95 -15.46 -3.70 -10.67
CA ASN A 95 -16.76 -3.46 -10.05
C ASN A 95 -17.05 -4.37 -8.84
N GLY A 96 -16.12 -5.25 -8.48
CA GLY A 96 -16.25 -6.18 -7.37
C GLY A 96 -15.76 -5.62 -6.03
N ARG A 97 -15.53 -6.54 -5.09
CA ARG A 97 -14.88 -6.21 -3.81
C ARG A 97 -13.40 -5.91 -4.04
N TYR A 98 -12.88 -4.94 -3.31
CA TYR A 98 -11.46 -4.64 -3.23
C TYR A 98 -11.11 -4.20 -1.81
N ASP A 99 -9.86 -4.41 -1.42
CA ASP A 99 -9.37 -4.08 -0.09
C ASP A 99 -8.34 -2.94 -0.19
N LEU A 100 -8.66 -1.76 0.34
CA LEU A 100 -7.75 -0.61 0.40
C LEU A 100 -6.64 -0.87 1.41
N LEU A 101 -5.41 -0.50 1.05
CA LEU A 101 -4.23 -0.51 1.92
C LEU A 101 -3.84 0.92 2.29
N PRO A 102 -4.07 1.36 3.54
CA PRO A 102 -3.54 2.62 4.01
C PRO A 102 -2.01 2.55 4.07
N PHE A 103 -1.33 3.46 3.36
CA PHE A 103 0.12 3.56 3.44
C PHE A 103 0.53 4.09 4.82
N ASP A 104 1.48 3.42 5.46
CA ASP A 104 1.98 3.77 6.80
C ASP A 104 3.49 3.93 6.77
N SER A 105 3.98 5.18 6.75
CA SER A 105 5.41 5.48 6.69
C SER A 105 6.20 5.01 7.91
N ASP A 106 5.55 4.69 9.02
CA ASP A 106 6.23 4.16 10.21
C ASP A 106 6.56 2.67 10.06
N THR A 107 5.91 1.98 9.11
CA THR A 107 6.02 0.52 8.97
C THR A 107 6.23 0.04 7.54
N MET A 108 6.15 0.93 6.56
CA MET A 108 6.28 0.66 5.13
C MET A 108 7.18 1.70 4.48
N GLU A 109 7.94 1.28 3.48
CA GLU A 109 8.83 2.15 2.73
C GLU A 109 8.84 1.76 1.26
N TRP A 110 9.00 2.75 0.38
CA TRP A 110 9.17 2.49 -1.04
C TRP A 110 10.63 2.19 -1.32
N VAL A 111 10.91 1.04 -1.92
CA VAL A 111 12.27 0.61 -2.26
C VAL A 111 12.43 0.54 -3.77
N PRO A 112 13.38 1.29 -4.37
CA PRO A 112 13.65 1.20 -5.80
C PRO A 112 14.05 -0.21 -6.23
N THR A 113 13.50 -0.68 -7.34
CA THR A 113 13.85 -1.97 -7.92
C THR A 113 13.67 -1.99 -9.44
N SER A 114 13.94 -3.14 -10.05
CA SER A 114 13.80 -3.37 -11.48
C SER A 114 13.64 -4.86 -11.80
N LEU A 115 13.12 -5.15 -13.00
CA LEU A 115 13.11 -6.49 -13.59
C LEU A 115 12.40 -7.55 -12.72
N GLY A 116 11.36 -7.16 -11.99
CA GLY A 116 10.61 -8.06 -11.09
C GLY A 116 11.35 -8.39 -9.79
N ARG A 117 12.55 -7.85 -9.55
CA ARG A 117 13.39 -8.26 -8.42
C ARG A 117 12.82 -7.79 -7.08
N ILE A 118 12.91 -8.65 -6.08
CA ILE A 118 12.72 -8.28 -4.69
C ILE A 118 14.06 -7.79 -4.13
N PRO A 119 14.14 -6.55 -3.59
CA PRO A 119 15.37 -6.05 -3.00
C PRO A 119 15.86 -6.90 -1.83
N ASN A 120 17.17 -7.11 -1.74
CA ASN A 120 17.79 -7.92 -0.68
C ASN A 120 17.41 -7.40 0.71
N GLN A 121 17.18 -8.32 1.64
CA GLN A 121 16.85 -8.02 3.04
C GLN A 121 15.57 -7.19 3.23
N ARG A 122 14.73 -7.06 2.20
CA ARG A 122 13.41 -6.44 2.29
C ARG A 122 12.31 -7.49 2.29
N ARG A 123 11.18 -7.15 2.89
CA ARG A 123 9.96 -7.97 2.88
C ARG A 123 8.86 -7.18 2.20
N PRO A 124 8.57 -7.44 0.92
CA PRO A 124 7.61 -6.66 0.18
C PRO A 124 6.18 -6.88 0.71
N VAL A 125 5.34 -5.84 0.63
CA VAL A 125 3.95 -5.91 1.06
C VAL A 125 3.13 -6.67 0.04
N GLN A 126 2.72 -7.89 0.41
CA GLN A 126 1.92 -8.74 -0.48
C GLN A 126 0.54 -8.12 -0.68
N GLY A 127 0.21 -7.82 -1.93
CA GLY A 127 -1.09 -7.31 -2.33
C GLY A 127 -1.99 -8.36 -2.94
N GLY A 128 -1.48 -9.55 -3.26
CA GLY A 128 -2.30 -10.66 -3.70
C GLY A 128 -1.49 -11.76 -4.38
N TYR A 129 -2.11 -12.40 -5.36
CA TYR A 129 -1.57 -13.53 -6.11
C TYR A 129 -2.28 -13.68 -7.45
N GLU A 130 -1.56 -14.21 -8.44
CA GLU A 130 -2.09 -14.67 -9.72
C GLU A 130 -2.85 -16.00 -9.56
N GLU A 131 -3.62 -16.42 -10.56
CA GLU A 131 -4.40 -17.68 -10.52
C GLU A 131 -3.53 -18.93 -10.28
N ASN A 132 -2.27 -18.90 -10.73
CA ASN A 132 -1.30 -19.96 -10.50
C ASN A 132 -0.66 -19.93 -9.09
N GLY A 133 -1.09 -19.01 -8.22
CA GLY A 133 -0.58 -18.81 -6.86
C GLY A 133 0.68 -17.96 -6.77
N ALA A 134 1.22 -17.44 -7.89
CA ALA A 134 2.41 -16.59 -7.84
C ALA A 134 2.11 -15.27 -7.13
N SER A 135 2.97 -14.90 -6.18
CA SER A 135 2.75 -13.71 -5.34
C SER A 135 2.81 -12.41 -6.14
N LEU A 136 1.94 -11.46 -5.77
CA LEU A 136 1.93 -10.10 -6.28
C LEU A 136 2.11 -9.10 -5.14
N TYR A 137 2.92 -8.08 -5.39
CA TYR A 137 3.29 -7.03 -4.43
C TYR A 137 2.86 -5.66 -4.93
N HIS A 138 2.66 -4.74 -3.99
CA HIS A 138 2.36 -3.34 -4.29
C HIS A 138 3.58 -2.66 -4.89
N ALA A 139 3.37 -1.91 -5.96
CA ALA A 139 4.41 -1.13 -6.61
C ALA A 139 3.89 0.25 -7.01
N ILE A 140 4.81 1.19 -7.20
CA ILE A 140 4.56 2.48 -7.85
C ILE A 140 5.56 2.65 -8.98
N ALA A 141 5.07 3.13 -10.12
CA ALA A 141 5.95 3.57 -11.20
C ALA A 141 5.45 4.90 -11.78
N THR A 142 6.34 5.59 -12.49
CA THR A 142 6.00 6.84 -13.18
C THR A 142 5.58 6.54 -14.62
N VAL A 143 4.36 6.89 -14.99
CA VAL A 143 3.83 6.79 -16.36
C VAL A 143 3.45 8.19 -16.81
N ARG A 144 4.05 8.66 -17.91
CA ARG A 144 3.83 10.02 -18.47
C ARG A 144 3.93 11.14 -17.42
N GLY A 145 4.89 11.03 -16.51
CA GLY A 145 5.15 12.02 -15.45
C GLY A 145 4.29 11.87 -14.19
N VAL A 146 3.35 10.92 -14.15
CA VAL A 146 2.47 10.67 -13.01
C VAL A 146 2.93 9.42 -12.27
N ARG A 147 3.07 9.49 -10.94
CA ARG A 147 3.30 8.30 -10.10
C ARG A 147 1.98 7.58 -9.91
N VAL A 148 1.94 6.29 -10.25
CA VAL A 148 0.71 5.51 -10.25
C VAL A 148 0.96 4.18 -9.54
N PRO A 149 0.07 3.77 -8.62
CA PRO A 149 0.10 2.43 -8.04
C PRO A 149 -0.19 1.33 -9.06
N GLY A 150 0.43 0.17 -8.85
CA GLY A 150 0.17 -1.04 -9.62
C GLY A 150 0.72 -2.29 -8.94
N LYS A 151 1.04 -3.30 -9.74
CA LYS A 151 1.49 -4.61 -9.27
C LYS A 151 2.91 -4.92 -9.77
N THR A 152 3.66 -5.67 -8.99
CA THR A 152 4.93 -6.29 -9.40
C THR A 152 5.00 -7.72 -8.87
N GLY A 153 5.82 -8.56 -9.48
CA GLY A 153 6.13 -9.91 -9.03
C GLY A 153 7.36 -10.43 -9.77
N GLU A 154 8.06 -11.40 -9.18
CA GLU A 154 9.28 -11.97 -9.78
C GLU A 154 9.04 -12.52 -11.18
N HIS A 155 7.84 -13.06 -11.42
CA HIS A 155 7.41 -13.62 -12.69
C HIS A 155 6.94 -12.56 -13.71
N LEU A 156 6.70 -11.31 -13.31
CA LEU A 156 6.21 -10.25 -14.20
C LEU A 156 7.36 -9.50 -14.91
N GLY A 157 8.58 -9.56 -14.40
CA GLY A 157 9.73 -8.88 -15.00
C GLY A 157 9.67 -7.34 -14.94
N GLY A 158 8.74 -6.77 -14.17
CA GLY A 158 8.54 -5.33 -14.03
C GLY A 158 7.34 -4.99 -13.15
N SER A 159 6.97 -3.71 -13.16
CA SER A 159 5.72 -3.24 -12.57
C SER A 159 4.68 -2.97 -13.65
N ASN A 160 3.50 -3.55 -13.49
CA ASN A 160 2.36 -3.30 -14.37
C ASN A 160 1.47 -2.22 -13.74
N ILE A 161 1.13 -1.21 -14.52
CA ILE A 161 0.43 0.00 -14.08
C ILE A 161 -0.81 0.24 -14.94
N ALA A 162 -1.95 0.46 -14.30
CA ALA A 162 -3.19 0.86 -14.98
C ALA A 162 -3.21 2.38 -15.17
N PHE A 163 -3.08 2.87 -16.41
CA PHE A 163 -3.11 4.31 -16.68
C PHE A 163 -3.60 4.65 -18.09
N GLY A 164 -4.59 5.53 -18.18
CA GLY A 164 -5.09 6.07 -19.44
C GLY A 164 -5.82 5.04 -20.31
N GLY A 165 -6.45 4.02 -19.71
CA GLY A 165 -7.15 2.94 -20.41
C GLY A 165 -6.28 1.72 -20.75
N GLU A 166 -4.96 1.80 -20.51
CA GLU A 166 -4.00 0.77 -20.88
C GLU A 166 -3.21 0.23 -19.67
N GLU A 167 -2.67 -0.98 -19.82
CA GLU A 167 -1.65 -1.51 -18.92
C GLU A 167 -0.25 -1.12 -19.43
N HIS A 168 0.51 -0.40 -18.60
CA HIS A 168 1.90 -0.02 -18.87
C HIS A 168 2.84 -0.91 -18.08
N ILE A 169 3.87 -1.46 -18.74
CA ILE A 169 4.89 -2.29 -18.09
C ILE A 169 6.16 -1.45 -17.90
N VAL A 170 6.50 -1.15 -16.66
CA VAL A 170 7.71 -0.43 -16.29
C VAL A 170 8.73 -1.42 -15.74
N THR A 171 9.74 -1.75 -16.54
CA THR A 171 10.74 -2.76 -16.20
C THR A 171 11.88 -2.23 -15.31
N ARG A 172 12.08 -0.91 -15.25
CA ARG A 172 13.16 -0.26 -14.46
C ARG A 172 12.68 1.06 -13.87
N GLY A 173 13.23 1.45 -12.73
CA GLY A 173 12.94 2.75 -12.10
C GLY A 173 11.55 2.81 -11.46
N TYR A 174 10.99 1.66 -11.07
CA TYR A 174 9.81 1.58 -10.23
C TYR A 174 10.21 1.25 -8.78
N GLU A 175 9.28 1.43 -7.86
CA GLU A 175 9.46 1.16 -6.45
C GLU A 175 8.51 0.05 -6.01
N ILE A 176 9.00 -0.87 -5.19
CA ILE A 176 8.19 -1.89 -4.51
C ILE A 176 7.97 -1.45 -3.06
N LEU A 177 6.78 -1.71 -2.52
CA LEU A 177 6.45 -1.47 -1.11
C LEU A 177 6.94 -2.59 -0.20
#